data_AF-A0A353R170-F1
#
_entry.id   AF-A0A353R170-F1
#
_cell.length_a   1.000
_cell.length_b   1.000
_cell.length_c   1.000
_cell.angle_alpha   90.00
_cell.angle_beta   90.00
_cell.angle_gamma   90.00
#
_symmetry.space_group_name_H-M   'P 1'
#
loop_
_entity.id
_entity.type
_entity.pdbx_description
1 polymer ?
#
loop_
_entity_poly.entity_id
_entity_poly.type
_entity_poly.pdbx_seq_one_letter_code
_entity_poly.pdbx_strand_id
1 'polypeptide(L)'
;MGNPGTRQIEQFARIYRELEAIHARYQRLVPAADELERQSLALSGNAEMRAAIEQGGMSVADYNAISLRRWEDADVARRVDEALAATAGKPGGR
;
A
#
# COMPACT_ATOMS: atom_id res chain seq x y z
N MET A 1 9.14 0.85 20.11
CA MET A 1 8.57 1.50 18.90
C MET A 1 7.20 2.06 19.28
N GLY A 2 6.98 3.37 19.11
CA GLY A 2 5.71 4.03 19.44
C GLY A 2 4.62 3.82 18.38
N ASN A 3 3.37 4.18 18.69
CA ASN A 3 2.27 4.14 17.72
C ASN A 3 2.48 5.16 16.60
N PRO A 4 2.12 4.82 15.34
CA PRO A 4 2.27 5.72 14.21
C PRO A 4 1.47 7.01 14.41
N GLY A 5 2.08 8.14 14.07
CA GLY A 5 1.43 9.46 14.12
C GLY A 5 0.38 9.62 13.02
N THR A 6 -0.52 10.60 13.15
CA THR A 6 -1.60 10.86 12.17
C THR A 6 -1.08 11.03 10.74
N ARG A 7 -0.02 11.83 10.55
CA ARG A 7 0.60 12.01 9.23
C ARG A 7 1.10 10.70 8.62
N GLN A 8 1.67 9.81 9.43
CA GLN A 8 2.14 8.50 8.97
C GLN A 8 0.98 7.61 8.57
N ILE A 9 -0.13 7.63 9.31
CA ILE A 9 -1.36 6.90 8.97
C ILE A 9 -1.95 7.41 7.65
N GLU A 10 -2.02 8.72 7.46
CA GLU A 10 -2.54 9.32 6.21
C GLU A 10 -1.65 9.00 5.00
N GLN A 11 -0.32 9.06 5.17
CA GLN A 11 0.63 8.67 4.13
C GLN A 11 0.49 7.19 3.81
N PHE A 12 0.43 6.33 4.84
CA PHE A 12 0.22 4.89 4.70
C PHE A 12 -1.05 4.60 3.89
N ALA A 13 -2.19 5.21 4.25
CA ALA A 13 -3.47 4.97 3.58
C ALA A 13 -3.43 5.36 2.10
N ARG A 14 -2.74 6.46 1.75
CA ARG A 14 -2.55 6.86 0.34
C ARG A 14 -1.70 5.85 -0.42
N ILE A 15 -0.56 5.47 0.13
CA ILE A 15 0.35 4.49 -0.47
C ILE A 15 -0.36 3.15 -0.63
N TYR A 16 -1.11 2.70 0.38
CA TYR A 16 -1.87 1.45 0.35
C TYR A 16 -2.79 1.35 -0.88
N ARG A 17 -3.53 2.42 -1.20
CA ARG A 17 -4.39 2.46 -2.40
C ARG A 17 -3.62 2.35 -3.70
N GLU A 18 -2.47 3.00 -3.78
CA GLU A 18 -1.58 2.89 -4.93
C GLU A 18 -1.04 1.47 -5.08
N LEU A 19 -0.65 0.83 -3.98
CA LEU A 19 -0.22 -0.58 -3.99
C LEU A 19 -1.36 -1.53 -4.39
N GLU A 20 -2.60 -1.28 -3.95
CA GLU A 20 -3.77 -2.07 -4.41
C GLU A 20 -3.94 -1.98 -5.93
N ALA A 21 -3.77 -0.78 -6.50
CA ALA A 21 -3.88 -0.58 -7.95
C ALA A 21 -2.76 -1.29 -8.72
N ILE A 22 -1.51 -1.18 -8.23
CA ILE A 22 -0.35 -1.88 -8.80
C ILE A 22 -0.60 -3.40 -8.73
N HIS A 23 -0.94 -3.92 -7.56
CA HIS A 23 -1.19 -5.34 -7.35
C HIS A 23 -2.31 -5.87 -8.26
N ALA A 24 -3.44 -5.18 -8.33
CA ALA A 24 -4.55 -5.56 -9.21
C ALA A 24 -4.14 -5.57 -10.69
N ARG A 25 -3.25 -4.66 -11.11
CA ARG A 25 -2.72 -4.63 -12.47
C ARG A 25 -1.90 -5.88 -12.77
N TYR A 26 -0.96 -6.25 -11.90
CA TYR A 26 -0.14 -7.45 -12.09
C TYR A 26 -0.95 -8.75 -11.97
N GLN A 27 -1.94 -8.81 -11.07
CA GLN A 27 -2.84 -9.96 -10.95
C GLN A 27 -3.63 -10.24 -12.25
N ARG A 28 -3.93 -9.21 -13.06
CA ARG A 28 -4.59 -9.40 -14.37
C ARG A 28 -3.65 -9.95 -15.43
N LEU A 29 -2.33 -9.79 -15.28
CA LEU A 29 -1.33 -10.26 -16.24
C LEU A 29 -0.95 -11.73 -16.01
N VAL A 30 -0.96 -12.17 -14.74
CA VAL A 30 -0.53 -13.52 -14.33
C VAL A 30 -1.27 -14.68 -15.05
N PRO A 31 -2.60 -14.66 -15.28
CA PRO A 31 -3.29 -15.78 -15.93
C PRO A 31 -2.91 -16.01 -17.39
N ALA A 32 -2.43 -14.96 -18.08
CA ALA A 32 -2.01 -15.04 -19.48
C ALA A 32 -0.52 -15.39 -19.63
N ALA A 33 0.23 -15.41 -18.52
CA ALA A 33 1.68 -15.54 -18.52
C ALA A 33 2.13 -16.99 -18.35
N ASP A 34 3.22 -17.35 -19.04
CA ASP A 34 3.94 -18.59 -18.76
C ASP A 34 4.70 -18.53 -17.41
N GLU A 35 5.39 -19.60 -17.03
CA GLU A 35 6.08 -19.65 -15.73
C GLU A 35 7.22 -18.63 -15.62
N LEU A 36 7.99 -18.40 -16.68
CA LEU A 36 9.08 -17.44 -16.69
C LEU A 36 8.53 -16.01 -16.61
N GLU A 37 7.47 -15.75 -17.38
CA GLU A 37 6.76 -14.48 -17.37
C GLU A 37 6.13 -14.20 -16.01
N ARG A 38 5.54 -15.20 -15.35
CA ARG A 38 4.99 -15.05 -13.99
C ARG A 38 6.06 -14.63 -12.98
N GLN A 39 7.25 -15.23 -13.04
CA GLN A 39 8.36 -14.85 -12.17
C GLN A 39 8.84 -13.42 -12.47
N SER A 40 8.93 -13.05 -13.75
CA SER A 40 9.28 -11.69 -14.17
C SER A 40 8.25 -10.66 -13.70
N LEU A 41 6.95 -10.92 -13.89
CA LEU A 41 5.85 -10.09 -13.42
C LEU A 41 5.87 -9.91 -11.90
N ALA A 42 6.19 -10.96 -11.14
CA ALA A 42 6.32 -10.87 -9.69
C ALA A 42 7.47 -9.95 -9.26
N LEU A 43 8.63 -10.05 -9.93
CA LEU A 43 9.78 -9.17 -9.66
C LEU A 43 9.47 -7.71 -10.01
N SER A 44 8.88 -7.47 -11.18
CA SER A 44 8.47 -6.13 -11.62
C SER A 44 7.42 -5.52 -10.69
N GLY A 45 6.39 -6.28 -10.31
CA GLY A 45 5.37 -5.82 -9.37
C GLY A 45 5.96 -5.46 -8.01
N ASN A 46 6.86 -6.29 -7.48
CA ASN A 46 7.54 -6.00 -6.22
C ASN A 46 8.42 -4.76 -6.29
N ALA A 47 9.15 -4.56 -7.38
CA ALA A 47 9.98 -3.38 -7.57
C ALA A 47 9.13 -2.09 -7.64
N GLU A 48 8.01 -2.14 -8.35
CA GLU A 48 7.11 -1.00 -8.48
C GLU A 48 6.38 -0.67 -7.18
N MET A 49 5.94 -1.68 -6.41
CA MET A 49 5.38 -1.45 -5.09
C MET A 49 6.38 -0.79 -4.14
N ARG A 50 7.65 -1.21 -4.17
CA ARG A 50 8.72 -0.56 -3.37
C ARG A 50 8.92 0.89 -3.79
N ALA A 51 8.98 1.16 -5.10
CA ALA A 51 9.12 2.51 -5.63
C ALA A 51 7.95 3.41 -5.22
N ALA A 52 6.71 2.91 -5.26
CA ALA A 52 5.53 3.66 -4.84
C ALA A 52 5.57 4.01 -3.34
N ILE A 53 6.03 3.10 -2.48
CA ILE A 53 6.22 3.37 -1.04
C ILE A 53 7.22 4.52 -0.84
N GLU A 54 8.38 4.45 -1.50
CA GLU A 54 9.44 5.45 -1.39
C GLU A 54 9.02 6.81 -1.95
N GLN A 55 8.36 6.83 -3.11
CA GLN A 55 7.81 8.05 -3.73
C GLN A 55 6.68 8.67 -2.89
N GLY A 56 5.92 7.84 -2.18
CA GLY A 56 4.93 8.26 -1.19
C GLY A 56 5.53 8.90 0.07
N GLY A 57 6.86 8.93 0.19
CA GLY A 57 7.59 9.54 1.29
C GLY A 57 7.62 8.68 2.55
N MET A 58 7.55 7.36 2.41
CA MET A 58 7.66 6.38 3.50
C MET A 58 8.74 5.36 3.15
N SER A 59 9.46 4.83 4.15
CA SER A 59 10.36 3.70 3.91
C SER A 59 9.56 2.39 3.84
N VAL A 60 10.07 1.39 3.12
CA VAL A 60 9.45 0.04 3.09
C VAL A 60 9.36 -0.55 4.51
N ALA A 61 10.35 -0.27 5.37
CA ALA A 61 10.35 -0.73 6.75
C ALA A 61 9.20 -0.09 7.56
N ASP A 62 8.98 1.22 7.44
CA ASP A 62 7.90 1.92 8.13
C ASP A 62 6.52 1.48 7.61
N TYR A 63 6.38 1.33 6.30
CA TYR A 63 5.15 0.83 5.69
C TYR A 63 4.80 -0.57 6.21
N ASN A 64 5.78 -1.48 6.26
CA ASN A 64 5.59 -2.83 6.78
C ASN A 64 5.30 -2.82 8.29
N ALA A 65 5.93 -1.94 9.06
CA ALA A 65 5.67 -1.81 10.49
C ALA A 65 4.22 -1.34 10.77
N ILE A 66 3.70 -0.39 9.99
CA ILE A 66 2.30 0.05 10.09
C ILE A 66 1.35 -1.06 9.63
N SER A 67 1.68 -1.75 8.53
CA SER A 67 0.91 -2.90 8.04
C SER A 67 0.76 -3.99 9.09
N LEU A 68 1.86 -4.34 9.78
CA LEU A 68 1.86 -5.31 10.88
C LEU A 68 1.02 -4.82 12.06
N ARG A 69 1.24 -3.58 12.51
CA ARG A 69 0.47 -3.00 13.63
C ARG A 69 -1.01 -2.92 13.36
N ARG A 70 -1.44 -2.70 12.12
CA ARG A 70 -2.86 -2.74 11.73
C ARG A 70 -3.51 -4.08 12.08
N TRP A 71 -2.77 -5.19 12.04
CA TRP A 71 -3.27 -6.51 12.44
C TRP A 71 -3.25 -6.74 13.94
N GLU A 72 -2.28 -6.16 14.64
CA GLU A 72 -2.02 -6.41 16.07
C GLU A 72 -2.72 -5.43 17.02
N ASP A 73 -2.98 -4.18 16.58
CA ASP A 73 -3.51 -3.08 17.38
C ASP A 73 -4.80 -2.53 16.77
N ALA A 74 -5.91 -2.67 17.50
CA ALA A 74 -7.24 -2.25 17.07
C ALA A 74 -7.38 -0.73 16.90
N ASP A 75 -6.64 0.09 17.65
CA ASP A 75 -6.65 1.55 17.44
C ASP A 75 -5.93 1.92 16.15
N VAL A 76 -4.79 1.27 15.88
CA VAL A 76 -4.07 1.45 14.60
C VAL A 76 -4.95 0.99 13.44
N ALA A 77 -5.63 -0.15 13.56
CA ALA A 77 -6.57 -0.65 12.56
C ALA A 77 -7.65 0.39 12.25
N ARG A 78 -8.36 0.88 13.27
CA ARG A 78 -9.41 1.88 13.14
C ARG A 78 -8.90 3.16 12.46
N ARG A 79 -7.74 3.68 12.87
CA ARG A 79 -7.16 4.91 12.32
C ARG A 79 -6.76 4.76 10.85
N VAL A 80 -6.22 3.60 10.47
CA VAL A 80 -5.94 3.27 9.05
C VAL A 80 -7.23 3.21 8.25
N ASP A 81 -8.26 2.53 8.76
CA ASP A 81 -9.54 2.39 8.06
C ASP A 81 -10.25 3.74 7.88
N GLU A 82 -10.21 4.61 8.89
CA GLU A 82 -10.69 6.00 8.79
C GLU A 82 -9.94 6.80 7.71
N ALA A 83 -8.62 6.68 7.66
CA ALA A 83 -7.81 7.33 6.63
C ALA A 83 -8.09 6.76 5.22
N LEU A 84 -8.30 5.44 5.10
CA LEU A 84 -8.69 4.78 3.85
C LEU A 84 -10.09 5.18 3.37
N ALA A 85 -11.01 5.46 4.29
CA ALA A 85 -12.33 6.02 3.96
C ALA A 85 -12.22 7.49 3.53
N ALA A 86 -11.40 8.29 4.22
CA ALA A 86 -11.18 9.70 3.88
C ALA A 86 -10.51 9.90 2.51
N THR A 87 -9.65 8.97 2.10
CA THR A 87 -9.06 8.97 0.75
C THR A 87 -10.06 8.61 -0.35
N ALA A 88 -11.05 7.78 -0.06
CA ALA A 88 -12.14 7.45 -1.00
C ALA A 88 -13.20 8.58 -1.10
N GLY A 89 -13.37 9.36 -0.03
CA GLY A 89 -14.37 10.42 0.09
C GLY A 89 -13.94 11.81 -0.40
N LYS A 90 -12.75 11.98 -0.99
CA LYS A 90 -12.41 13.22 -1.72
C LYS A 90 -12.82 13.06 -3.18
N PRO A 91 -14.04 13.50 -3.59
CA PRO A 91 -14.27 13.77 -5.00
C PRO A 91 -13.22 14.79 -5.44
N GLY A 92 -12.65 14.60 -6.63
CA GLY A 92 -11.72 15.53 -7.25
C GLY A 92 -12.22 16.97 -7.07
N GLY A 93 -11.55 17.70 -6.20
CA GLY A 93 -11.80 19.12 -6.00
C GLY A 93 -11.11 19.88 -7.12
N ARG A 94 -11.95 20.41 -8.01
CA ARG A 94 -11.71 21.34 -9.13
C ARG A 94 -11.42 20.72 -10.48
#